data_AF-A0A0Q8QQP5-F1
#
_entry.id   AF-A0A0Q8QQP5-F1
#
_cell.length_a   1.000
_cell.length_b   1.000
_cell.length_c   1.000
_cell.angle_alpha   90.00
_cell.angle_beta   90.00
_cell.angle_gamma   90.00
#
_symmetry.space_group_name_H-M   'P 1'
#
loop_
_entity.id
_entity.type
_entity.pdbx_description
1 polymer ?
#
loop_
_entity_poly.entity_id
_entity_poly.type
_entity_poly.pdbx_seq_one_letter_code
_entity_poly.pdbx_strand_id
1 'polypeptide(L)'
;MSKNRDDATLRVYAALEEYERALDMAAKHGALLAAELPQARLDGNFAMEVAQGAFTHFYNSLSTIVTARGQVVDGHRALAVVQRKFNLPVVAGGEKTPPEKLIEAGAPSLRVA
;
A
#
# COMPACT_ATOMS: atom_id res chain seq x y z
N MET A 1 28.02 12.12 -14.19
CA MET A 1 26.72 12.76 -13.88
C MET A 1 26.90 13.67 -12.66
N SER A 2 26.07 14.71 -12.51
CA SER A 2 26.24 15.70 -11.42
C SER A 2 25.68 15.15 -10.11
N LYS A 3 26.47 15.23 -9.03
CA LYS A 3 26.11 14.80 -7.66
C LYS A 3 24.72 15.29 -7.21
N ASN A 4 24.34 16.51 -7.61
CA ASN A 4 23.04 17.10 -7.26
C ASN A 4 21.85 16.34 -7.88
N ARG A 5 22.02 15.70 -9.04
CA ARG A 5 20.95 14.90 -9.69
C ARG A 5 20.72 13.57 -8.97
N ASP A 6 21.79 12.92 -8.54
CA ASP A 6 21.72 11.65 -7.83
C ASP A 6 21.12 11.86 -6.43
N ASP A 7 21.54 12.93 -5.73
CA ASP A 7 20.97 13.33 -4.43
C ASP A 7 19.48 13.71 -4.51
N ALA A 8 19.06 14.37 -5.60
CA ALA A 8 17.64 14.68 -5.81
C ALA A 8 16.81 13.40 -6.05
N THR A 9 17.35 12.46 -6.82
CA THR A 9 16.68 11.17 -7.10
C THR A 9 16.52 10.35 -5.83
N LEU A 10 17.57 10.25 -5.01
CA LEU A 10 17.56 9.59 -3.71
C LEU A 10 16.48 10.16 -2.78
N ARG A 11 16.37 11.49 -2.70
CA ARG A 11 15.35 12.15 -1.87
C ARG A 11 13.93 11.84 -2.33
N VAL A 12 13.69 11.78 -3.65
CA VAL A 12 12.37 11.43 -4.18
C VAL A 12 12.00 9.99 -3.84
N TYR A 13 12.92 9.04 -4.01
CA TYR A 13 12.65 7.63 -3.65
C TYR A 13 12.40 7.45 -2.16
N ALA A 14 13.20 8.08 -1.30
CA ALA A 14 12.98 8.03 0.15
C ALA A 14 11.61 8.63 0.54
N ALA A 15 11.21 9.76 -0.07
CA ALA A 15 9.90 10.35 0.16
C ALA A 15 8.75 9.47 -0.34
N LEU A 16 8.94 8.78 -1.47
CA LEU A 16 7.96 7.84 -2.02
C LEU A 16 7.76 6.64 -1.09
N GLU A 17 8.84 6.01 -0.62
CA GLU A 17 8.76 4.87 0.31
C GLU A 17 8.08 5.25 1.63
N GLU A 18 8.39 6.44 2.16
CA GLU A 18 7.74 6.94 3.36
C GLU A 18 6.24 7.19 3.13
N TYR A 19 5.88 7.74 1.97
CA TYR A 19 4.48 7.98 1.63
C TYR A 19 3.70 6.67 1.43
N GLU A 20 4.29 5.67 0.77
CA GLU A 20 3.72 4.32 0.65
C GLU A 20 3.45 3.69 2.02
N ARG A 21 4.44 3.78 2.93
CA ARG A 21 4.31 3.27 4.31
C ARG A 21 3.20 3.99 5.08
N ALA A 22 3.09 5.31 4.95
CA ALA A 22 2.04 6.09 5.60
C ALA A 22 0.65 5.68 5.12
N LEU A 23 0.47 5.43 3.83
CA LEU A 23 -0.79 4.94 3.26
C LEU A 23 -1.13 3.52 3.75
N ASP A 24 -0.14 2.62 3.83
CA ASP A 24 -0.35 1.27 4.36
C ASP A 24 -0.78 1.29 5.84
N MET A 25 -0.17 2.16 6.65
CA MET A 25 -0.56 2.36 8.04
C MET A 25 -1.97 2.94 8.16
N ALA A 26 -2.31 3.95 7.34
CA ALA A 26 -3.65 4.53 7.31
C ALA A 26 -4.70 3.49 6.89
N ALA A 27 -4.42 2.66 5.89
CA ALA A 27 -5.29 1.59 5.44
C ALA A 27 -5.53 0.55 6.54
N LYS A 28 -4.46 0.13 7.24
CA LYS A 28 -4.56 -0.79 8.38
C LYS A 28 -5.49 -0.25 9.46
N HIS A 29 -5.26 0.99 9.90
CA HIS A 29 -6.07 1.60 10.96
C HIS A 29 -7.52 1.84 10.53
N GLY A 30 -7.74 2.28 9.28
CA GLY A 30 -9.07 2.44 8.71
C GLY A 30 -9.83 1.11 8.63
N ALA A 31 -9.16 0.01 8.26
CA ALA A 31 -9.76 -1.32 8.22
C ALA A 31 -10.15 -1.83 9.61
N LEU A 32 -9.30 -1.62 10.62
CA LEU A 32 -9.62 -1.98 12.01
C LEU A 32 -10.85 -1.21 12.52
N LEU A 33 -10.90 0.10 12.28
CA LEU A 33 -12.07 0.92 12.63
C LEU A 33 -13.33 0.43 11.90
N ALA A 34 -13.23 0.18 10.59
CA ALA A 34 -14.36 -0.29 9.79
C ALA A 34 -14.88 -1.66 10.26
N ALA A 35 -14.00 -2.54 10.76
CA ALA A 35 -14.39 -3.82 11.35
C ALA A 35 -15.05 -3.66 12.73
N GLU A 36 -14.64 -2.68 13.52
CA GLU A 36 -15.19 -2.41 14.85
C GLU A 36 -16.60 -1.83 14.81
N LEU A 37 -16.93 -1.01 13.81
CA LEU A 37 -18.23 -0.32 13.73
C LEU A 37 -19.46 -1.27 13.75
N PRO A 38 -19.50 -2.37 12.96
CA PRO A 38 -20.54 -3.39 13.08
C PRO A 38 -20.65 -4.02 14.47
N GLN A 39 -19.51 -4.30 15.11
CA GLN A 39 -19.47 -4.94 16.43
C GLN A 39 -19.98 -3.97 17.51
N ALA A 40 -19.46 -2.75 17.55
CA ALA A 40 -19.93 -1.71 18.47
C ALA A 40 -21.43 -1.40 18.31
N ARG A 41 -21.95 -1.47 17.08
CA ARG A 41 -23.40 -1.35 16.82
C ARG A 41 -24.19 -2.49 17.48
N LEU A 42 -23.72 -3.73 17.34
CA LEU A 42 -24.34 -4.90 17.97
C LEU A 42 -24.30 -4.79 19.49
N ASP A 43 -23.15 -4.46 20.06
CA ASP A 43 -22.94 -4.37 21.50
C ASP A 43 -23.76 -3.23 22.13
N GLY A 44 -23.89 -2.10 21.43
CA GLY A 44 -24.68 -0.94 21.87
C GLY A 44 -26.17 -1.04 21.58
N ASN A 45 -26.64 -2.09 20.89
CA ASN A 45 -28.03 -2.27 20.45
C ASN A 45 -28.61 -1.04 19.74
N PHE A 46 -27.80 -0.35 18.94
CA PHE A 46 -28.24 0.82 18.18
C PHE A 46 -29.03 0.42 16.94
N ALA A 47 -30.07 1.20 16.63
CA ALA A 47 -30.79 1.08 15.38
C ALA A 47 -29.83 1.27 14.19
N MET A 48 -29.96 0.40 13.17
CA MET A 48 -29.12 0.42 11.97
C MET A 48 -29.10 1.79 11.30
N GLU A 49 -30.25 2.46 11.22
CA GLU A 49 -30.39 3.79 10.61
C GLU A 49 -29.55 4.86 11.30
N VAL A 50 -29.40 4.78 12.63
CA VAL A 50 -28.62 5.76 13.42
C VAL A 50 -27.11 5.61 13.15
N ALA A 51 -26.64 4.39 12.89
CA ALA A 51 -25.22 4.12 12.64
C ALA A 51 -24.82 4.21 11.15
N GLN A 52 -25.79 4.13 10.22
CA GLN A 52 -25.54 4.01 8.78
C GLN A 52 -24.71 5.15 8.19
N GLY A 53 -24.93 6.40 8.66
CA GLY A 53 -24.15 7.55 8.21
C GLY A 53 -22.66 7.40 8.55
N ALA A 54 -22.35 6.99 9.79
CA ALA A 54 -20.98 6.76 10.22
C ALA A 54 -20.30 5.67 9.39
N PHE A 55 -20.99 4.54 9.17
CA PHE A 55 -20.48 3.45 8.33
C PHE A 55 -20.13 3.97 6.93
N THR A 56 -21.08 4.64 6.29
CA THR A 56 -20.89 5.19 4.94
C THR A 56 -19.64 6.09 4.87
N HIS A 57 -19.47 7.01 5.83
CA HIS A 57 -18.30 7.88 5.86
C HIS A 57 -16.98 7.14 6.06
N PHE A 58 -16.91 6.21 7.01
CA PHE A 58 -15.67 5.49 7.31
C PHE A 58 -15.29 4.48 6.22
N TYR A 59 -16.25 3.74 5.66
CA TYR A 59 -15.98 2.85 4.52
C TYR A 59 -15.57 3.64 3.27
N ASN A 60 -16.17 4.80 3.00
CA ASN A 60 -15.75 5.66 1.89
C ASN A 60 -14.35 6.24 2.10
N SER A 61 -14.01 6.63 3.33
CA SER A 61 -12.65 7.06 3.69
C SER A 61 -11.62 5.96 3.44
N LEU A 62 -11.90 4.73 3.88
CA LEU A 62 -11.04 3.57 3.63
C LEU A 62 -10.88 3.28 2.12
N SER A 63 -11.97 3.33 1.35
CA SER A 63 -11.94 3.18 -0.10
C SER A 63 -11.05 4.24 -0.78
N THR A 64 -11.10 5.48 -0.28
CA THR A 64 -10.27 6.60 -0.78
C THR A 64 -8.79 6.34 -0.53
N ILE A 65 -8.42 5.83 0.66
CA ILE A 65 -7.04 5.45 0.99
C ILE A 65 -6.54 4.33 0.07
N VAL A 66 -7.35 3.30 -0.17
CA VAL A 66 -7.01 2.19 -1.08
C VAL A 66 -6.83 2.68 -2.51
N THR A 67 -7.67 3.60 -2.95
CA THR A 67 -7.54 4.24 -4.28
C THR A 67 -6.26 5.06 -4.40
N ALA A 68 -5.97 5.89 -3.39
CA ALA A 68 -4.74 6.68 -3.35
C ALA A 68 -3.49 5.78 -3.38
N ARG A 69 -3.52 4.66 -2.67
CA ARG A 69 -2.46 3.64 -2.73
C ARG A 69 -2.23 3.09 -4.14
N GLY A 70 -3.30 2.79 -4.87
CA GLY A 70 -3.21 2.37 -6.27
C GLY A 70 -2.51 3.41 -7.16
N GLN A 71 -2.88 4.68 -7.00
CA GLN A 71 -2.27 5.79 -7.73
C GLN A 71 -0.78 5.95 -7.42
N VAL A 72 -0.38 5.76 -6.15
CA VAL A 72 1.04 5.82 -5.74
C VAL A 72 1.84 4.68 -6.36
N VAL A 73 1.31 3.46 -6.39
CA VAL A 73 1.97 2.31 -7.03
C VAL A 73 2.20 2.58 -8.53
N ASP A 74 1.21 3.15 -9.22
CA ASP A 74 1.35 3.50 -10.63
C ASP A 74 2.37 4.64 -10.83
N GLY A 75 2.39 5.63 -9.92
CA GLY A 75 3.43 6.66 -9.88
C GLY A 75 4.83 6.09 -9.67
N HIS A 76 5.01 5.14 -8.75
CA HIS A 76 6.28 4.44 -8.52
C HIS A 76 6.73 3.71 -9.79
N ARG A 77 5.85 2.96 -10.46
CA ARG A 77 6.16 2.28 -11.72
C ARG A 77 6.65 3.27 -12.79
N ALA A 78 6.01 4.43 -12.90
CA ALA A 78 6.43 5.47 -13.84
C ALA A 78 7.83 6.02 -13.50
N LEU A 79 8.13 6.26 -12.22
CA LEU A 79 9.46 6.70 -11.77
C LEU A 79 10.55 5.65 -12.06
N ALA A 80 10.25 4.36 -11.89
CA ALA A 80 11.17 3.28 -12.21
C ALA A 80 11.47 3.19 -13.72
N VAL A 81 10.53 3.55 -14.60
CA VAL A 81 10.78 3.67 -16.04
C VAL A 81 11.74 4.83 -16.33
N VAL A 82 11.53 5.99 -15.69
CA VAL A 82 12.41 7.17 -15.83
C VAL A 82 13.82 6.83 -15.37
N GLN A 83 13.98 6.20 -14.20
CA GLN A 83 15.29 5.80 -13.67
C GLN A 83 16.08 4.92 -14.65
N ARG A 84 15.43 3.90 -15.22
CA ARG A 84 16.01 3.00 -16.23
C ARG A 84 16.41 3.76 -17.50
N LYS A 85 15.56 4.66 -17.99
CA LYS A 85 15.82 5.44 -19.22
C LYS A 85 17.04 6.36 -19.09
N PHE A 86 17.31 6.88 -17.89
CA PHE A 86 18.41 7.82 -17.66
C PHE A 86 19.65 7.17 -17.02
N ASN A 87 19.68 5.84 -16.91
CA ASN A 87 20.75 5.06 -16.26
C ASN A 87 21.12 5.61 -14.88
N LEU A 88 20.11 6.11 -14.15
CA LEU A 88 20.29 6.64 -12.81
C LEU A 88 20.55 5.45 -11.87
N PRO A 89 21.49 5.56 -10.92
CA PRO A 89 21.80 4.47 -10.00
C PRO A 89 20.52 3.96 -9.32
N VAL A 90 20.32 2.64 -9.37
CA VAL A 90 19.19 1.97 -8.72
C VAL A 90 19.45 1.98 -7.22
N VAL A 91 18.71 2.80 -6.50
CA VAL A 91 18.68 2.81 -5.05
C VAL A 91 17.65 1.75 -4.64
N ALA A 92 18.03 0.49 -4.71
CA ALA A 92 17.18 -0.59 -4.24
C ALA A 92 17.20 -0.59 -2.70
N GLY A 93 16.17 0.01 -2.08
CA GLY A 93 15.81 -0.22 -0.69
C GLY A 93 15.29 -1.64 -0.50
N GLY A 94 16.21 -2.61 -0.50
CA GLY A 94 15.92 -4.03 -0.24
C GLY A 94 15.59 -4.84 -1.50
N GLU A 95 16.17 -6.05 -1.57
CA GLU A 95 15.76 -7.09 -2.51
C GLU A 95 14.28 -7.43 -2.27
N LYS A 96 13.38 -6.85 -3.06
CA LYS A 96 12.03 -7.38 -3.22
C LYS A 96 12.11 -8.44 -4.31
N THR A 97 12.19 -9.70 -3.89
CA THR A 97 12.05 -10.84 -4.80
C THR A 97 10.72 -10.70 -5.55
N PRO A 98 10.72 -10.70 -6.90
CA PRO A 98 9.50 -10.68 -7.69
C PRO A 98 8.55 -11.80 -7.24
N PRO A 99 7.23 -11.58 -7.16
CA PRO A 99 6.27 -12.63 -6.78
C PRO A 99 6.40 -13.89 -7.63
N GLU A 100 6.73 -13.73 -8.90
CA GLU A 100 6.98 -14.83 -9.86
C GLU A 100 8.12 -15.76 -9.39
N LYS A 101 9.16 -15.22 -8.74
CA LYS A 101 10.28 -15.99 -8.20
C LYS A 101 10.00 -16.61 -6.81
N LEU A 102 8.96 -16.14 -6.11
CA LEU A 102 8.50 -16.75 -4.85
C LEU A 102 7.70 -18.03 -5.12
N ILE A 103 7.04 -18.13 -6.27
CA ILE A 103 6.27 -19.31 -6.68
C ILE A 103 7.19 -20.49 -7.03
N GLU A 104 8.36 -20.23 -7.63
CA GLU A 104 9.35 -21.27 -7.95
C GLU A 104 10.05 -21.87 -6.73
N ALA A 105 10.14 -21.12 -5.62
CA ALA A 105 10.89 -21.53 -4.43
C ALA A 105 10.10 -22.40 -3.43
N GLY A 106 8.80 -22.67 -3.67
CA GLY A 106 7.89 -23.12 -2.63
C GLY A 106 6.81 -24.14 -3.01
N ALA A 107 7.10 -25.11 -3.88
CA ALA A 107 6.17 -26.23 -4.11
C ALA A 107 6.75 -27.57 -3.61
N PRO A 108 6.55 -27.96 -2.34
CA PRO A 108 6.54 -29.37 -1.99
C PRO A 108 5.30 -30.00 -2.63
N SER A 109 5.52 -30.90 -3.58
CA SER A 109 4.48 -31.71 -4.20
C SER A 109 3.72 -32.47 -3.10
N LEU A 110 2.49 -32.06 -2.80
CA LEU A 110 1.55 -32.87 -2.03
C LEU A 110 1.25 -34.12 -2.87
N ARG A 111 1.98 -35.20 -2.60
CA ARG A 111 1.54 -36.54 -2.97
C ARG A 111 0.35 -36.88 -2.09
N VAL A 112 -0.84 -36.84 -2.68
CA VAL A 112 -2.04 -37.44 -2.12
C VAL A 112 -1.78 -38.95 -2.04
N ALA A 113 -1.79 -39.49 -0.83
CA ALA A 113 -1.92 -40.91 -0.55
C ALA A 113 -3.31 -41.14 0.04
#